data_AF-A0A1X1Z9D5-F1
#
_entry.id   AF-A0A1X1Z9D5-F1
#
_cell.length_a   1.000
_cell.length_b   1.000
_cell.length_c   1.000
_cell.angle_alpha   90.00
_cell.angle_beta   90.00
_cell.angle_gamma   90.00
#
_symmetry.space_group_name_H-M   'P 1'
#
loop_
_entity.id
_entity.type
_entity.pdbx_description
1 polymer ?
#
loop_
_entity_poly.entity_id
_entity_poly.type
_entity_poly.pdbx_seq_one_letter_code
_entity_poly.pdbx_strand_id
1 'polypeptide(L)'
;MTKVKQFLCATAVASLVAGTAAATAGTQLGLSSVTADWLLAAENVLLIGTDGTRIDKILEHAFDDDSGFRMLADRGITAVTSLTGHQTLSTPSWSTILTGVWDDKHGIVTNIYRPEPYITWPSVFNLIEYNRPEIETTVISGRGLFTEMAALSDYPADNIIGISGGATSADMDALTAEETISRILATTNNPEISNFMFAYQSQVDHAGHSYGAESEQYTQAVINVGANIRAILEAVAAAEDATGDKWTIILTTDHGHQANPDLPGFSLGHGLQSPNETTGFIMLSLAGNEDQAGGQNLAYQTVDIAPTILQAFGIPLRADFDGTPMQLDPELLNSTVIPDDLRTALQAAINSYGYPDIGTHLMLGLRALAGGAGYFLRDWAFPPVNNFLQSIIDEDIFLISPLAQGAQWVFNTVGGLVVDVANDLGRAIAYLTGAGVVPPIDPPLPSSADFTVPLESLLDFLAPDLGAVDLGVVDVPPVVDLDIDLDLVTG
;
A
#
# COMPACT_ATOMS: atom_id res chain seq x y z
N MET A 1 27.58 -4.92 10.33
CA MET A 1 27.39 -5.77 11.54
C MET A 1 25.97 -6.30 11.48
N THR A 2 25.79 -7.45 10.85
CA THR A 2 24.50 -8.14 10.71
C THR A 2 24.05 -8.62 12.08
N LYS A 3 22.92 -8.10 12.57
CA LYS A 3 22.29 -8.61 13.79
C LYS A 3 21.66 -9.96 13.44
N VAL A 4 22.25 -11.05 13.94
CA VAL A 4 21.63 -12.37 13.88
C VAL A 4 20.39 -12.34 14.78
N LYS A 5 19.19 -12.26 14.20
CA LYS A 5 17.92 -12.41 14.93
C LYS A 5 17.84 -13.86 15.43
N GLN A 6 17.56 -14.06 16.73
CA GLN A 6 17.40 -15.41 17.31
C GLN A 6 16.01 -15.94 16.95
N PHE A 7 15.97 -17.03 16.17
CA PHE A 7 14.73 -17.67 15.74
C PHE A 7 14.17 -18.61 16.83
N LEU A 8 12.89 -18.45 17.16
CA LEU A 8 12.07 -19.46 17.82
C LEU A 8 11.02 -19.93 16.81
N CYS A 9 11.34 -20.98 16.05
CA CYS A 9 10.38 -21.60 15.12
C CYS A 9 9.31 -22.35 15.91
N ALA A 10 8.05 -21.89 15.83
CA ALA A 10 6.91 -22.75 16.09
C ALA A 10 6.83 -23.78 14.95
N THR A 11 7.08 -25.04 15.26
CA THR A 11 7.02 -26.13 14.28
C THR A 11 5.57 -26.32 13.85
N ALA A 12 5.22 -25.93 12.62
CA ALA A 12 3.96 -26.31 12.02
C ALA A 12 3.96 -27.82 11.74
N VAL A 13 3.34 -28.60 12.63
CA VAL A 13 3.14 -30.04 12.41
C VAL A 13 2.00 -30.21 11.41
N ALA A 14 2.33 -30.32 10.12
CA ALA A 14 1.40 -30.75 9.08
C ALA A 14 1.02 -32.23 9.32
N SER A 15 -0.14 -32.46 9.94
CA SER A 15 -0.73 -33.79 10.09
C SER A 15 -1.61 -34.09 8.88
N LEU A 16 -1.04 -34.75 7.86
CA LEU A 16 -1.79 -35.27 6.71
C LEU A 16 -2.42 -36.62 7.09
N VAL A 17 -3.71 -36.63 7.43
CA VAL A 17 -4.48 -37.88 7.57
C VAL A 17 -4.88 -38.35 6.18
N ALA A 18 -4.18 -39.35 5.65
CA ALA A 18 -4.54 -40.03 4.42
C ALA A 18 -5.81 -40.88 4.64
N GLY A 19 -6.97 -40.34 4.28
CA GLY A 19 -8.22 -41.09 4.16
C GLY A 19 -8.27 -41.82 2.83
N THR A 20 -7.98 -43.12 2.84
CA THR A 20 -8.22 -44.03 1.71
C THR A 20 -9.71 -44.17 1.40
N ALA A 21 -10.16 -43.70 0.23
CA ALA A 21 -11.42 -44.11 -0.37
C ALA A 21 -11.22 -44.27 -1.89
N ALA A 22 -11.52 -45.47 -2.37
CA ALA A 22 -11.32 -45.90 -3.74
C ALA A 22 -12.48 -45.48 -4.67
N ALA A 23 -12.11 -45.17 -5.91
CA ALA A 23 -12.86 -45.27 -7.16
C ALA A 23 -14.04 -44.31 -7.42
N THR A 24 -13.88 -43.42 -8.41
CA THR A 24 -14.39 -43.64 -9.77
C THR A 24 -13.80 -42.59 -10.73
N ALA A 25 -13.60 -43.00 -11.98
CA ALA A 25 -12.75 -42.34 -12.98
C ALA A 25 -13.31 -41.00 -13.48
N GLY A 26 -12.49 -39.96 -13.35
CA GLY A 26 -12.45 -38.79 -14.21
C GLY A 26 -10.99 -38.35 -14.20
N THR A 27 -10.34 -38.33 -15.36
CA THR A 27 -8.96 -37.83 -15.49
C THR A 27 -8.95 -36.33 -15.17
N GLN A 28 -8.75 -35.98 -13.90
CA GLN A 28 -8.20 -34.69 -13.52
C GLN A 28 -6.81 -34.62 -14.14
N LEU A 29 -6.58 -33.63 -14.99
CA LEU A 29 -5.25 -33.16 -15.33
C LEU A 29 -4.51 -32.96 -14.01
N GLY A 30 -3.49 -33.80 -13.79
CA GLY A 30 -2.74 -33.81 -12.55
C GLY A 30 -2.13 -32.44 -12.32
N LEU A 31 -2.30 -31.94 -11.10
CA LEU A 31 -1.42 -30.93 -10.52
C LEU A 31 0.02 -31.42 -10.75
N SER A 32 0.65 -30.83 -11.75
CA SER A 32 2.04 -31.05 -12.12
C SER A 32 2.92 -30.82 -10.89
N SER A 33 4.08 -31.46 -10.88
CA SER A 33 5.14 -31.47 -9.86
C SER A 33 5.71 -30.10 -9.43
N VAL A 34 4.99 -29.00 -9.69
CA VAL A 34 5.31 -27.61 -9.36
C VAL A 34 5.30 -27.38 -7.84
N THR A 35 4.70 -28.26 -7.03
CA THR A 35 4.45 -28.01 -5.60
C THR A 35 5.66 -28.11 -4.67
N ALA A 36 6.87 -28.40 -5.15
CA ALA A 36 8.07 -28.50 -4.31
C ALA A 36 9.11 -27.40 -4.58
N ASP A 37 9.16 -26.87 -5.81
CA ASP A 37 10.16 -25.85 -6.20
C ASP A 37 9.77 -24.44 -5.71
N TRP A 38 8.47 -24.10 -5.65
CA TRP A 38 8.00 -22.83 -5.05
C TRP A 38 8.30 -22.71 -3.55
N LEU A 39 8.50 -23.84 -2.87
CA LEU A 39 8.82 -23.90 -1.43
C LEU A 39 10.31 -23.62 -1.16
N LEU A 40 11.15 -23.56 -2.21
CA LEU A 40 12.59 -23.34 -2.14
C LEU A 40 13.05 -22.06 -2.88
N ALA A 41 12.23 -21.48 -3.75
CA ALA A 41 12.52 -20.22 -4.42
C ALA A 41 12.23 -19.03 -3.50
N ALA A 42 13.09 -18.02 -3.51
CA ALA A 42 12.79 -16.76 -2.84
C ALA A 42 11.66 -16.05 -3.58
N GLU A 43 10.69 -15.57 -2.82
CA GLU A 43 9.58 -14.78 -3.35
C GLU A 43 9.99 -13.31 -3.32
N ASN A 44 9.98 -12.66 -4.47
CA ASN A 44 10.31 -11.24 -4.58
C ASN A 44 9.08 -10.47 -5.07
N VAL A 45 8.62 -9.52 -4.25
CA VAL A 45 7.43 -8.71 -4.54
C VAL A 45 7.80 -7.22 -4.54
N LEU A 46 7.57 -6.55 -5.66
CA LEU A 46 7.81 -5.12 -5.84
C LEU A 46 6.49 -4.38 -6.06
N LEU A 47 6.14 -3.48 -5.15
CA LEU A 47 5.07 -2.51 -5.32
C LEU A 47 5.69 -1.16 -5.73
N ILE A 48 5.31 -0.66 -6.91
CA ILE A 48 5.66 0.68 -7.38
C ILE A 48 4.40 1.53 -7.30
N GLY A 49 4.48 2.64 -6.59
CA GLY A 49 3.42 3.63 -6.52
C GLY A 49 3.75 4.87 -7.33
N THR A 50 2.78 5.37 -8.09
CA THR A 50 2.89 6.67 -8.76
C THR A 50 1.71 7.56 -8.38
N ASP A 51 2.00 8.71 -7.76
CA ASP A 51 0.97 9.58 -7.21
C ASP A 51 0.22 10.35 -8.30
N GLY A 52 -1.11 10.38 -8.22
CA GLY A 52 -1.96 11.21 -9.07
C GLY A 52 -1.83 10.97 -10.57
N THR A 53 -1.45 9.77 -11.01
CA THR A 53 -1.11 9.47 -12.40
C THR A 53 -2.30 8.93 -13.17
N ARG A 54 -2.74 9.71 -14.15
CA ARG A 54 -3.83 9.36 -15.05
C ARG A 54 -3.40 8.33 -16.08
N ILE A 55 -4.09 7.19 -16.11
CA ILE A 55 -3.85 6.14 -17.11
C ILE A 55 -4.14 6.61 -18.54
N ASP A 56 -5.10 7.52 -18.78
CA ASP A 56 -5.30 8.07 -20.13
C ASP A 56 -4.06 8.83 -20.62
N LYS A 57 -3.35 9.52 -19.73
CA LYS A 57 -2.10 10.23 -20.05
C LYS A 57 -0.91 9.29 -20.24
N ILE A 58 -0.89 8.16 -19.53
CA ILE A 58 0.04 7.07 -19.84
C ILE A 58 -0.19 6.58 -21.28
N LEU A 59 -1.43 6.22 -21.63
CA LEU A 59 -1.77 5.69 -22.96
C LEU A 59 -1.48 6.69 -24.09
N GLU A 60 -1.65 7.98 -23.82
CA GLU A 60 -1.42 9.05 -24.78
C GLU A 60 0.09 9.34 -25.00
N HIS A 61 0.89 9.34 -23.94
CA HIS A 61 2.24 9.94 -23.97
C HIS A 61 3.39 9.03 -23.52
N ALA A 62 3.11 7.92 -22.84
CA ALA A 62 4.13 7.06 -22.26
C ALA A 62 3.74 5.57 -22.37
N PHE A 63 3.15 5.16 -23.49
CA PHE A 63 2.78 3.77 -23.76
C PHE A 63 3.46 3.25 -25.05
N ASP A 64 4.76 3.53 -25.15
CA ASP A 64 5.68 3.11 -26.20
C ASP A 64 6.83 2.25 -25.62
N ASP A 65 7.74 1.79 -26.47
CA ASP A 65 8.78 0.82 -26.09
C ASP A 65 9.86 1.40 -25.15
N ASP A 66 9.89 2.73 -24.98
CA ASP A 66 10.82 3.43 -24.07
C ASP A 66 10.19 3.70 -22.69
N SER A 67 8.98 3.18 -22.43
CA SER A 67 8.26 3.37 -21.18
C SER A 67 8.11 2.10 -20.35
N GLY A 68 8.38 2.20 -19.05
CA GLY A 68 8.16 1.14 -18.08
C GLY A 68 6.69 0.75 -17.92
N PHE A 69 5.75 1.67 -18.19
CA PHE A 69 4.32 1.36 -18.21
C PHE A 69 3.99 0.35 -19.30
N ARG A 70 4.53 0.55 -20.51
CA ARG A 70 4.33 -0.39 -21.61
C ARG A 70 5.06 -1.71 -21.35
N MET A 71 6.31 -1.63 -20.88
CA MET A 71 7.10 -2.82 -20.54
C MET A 71 6.39 -3.72 -19.52
N LEU A 72 5.78 -3.14 -18.48
CA LEU A 72 5.04 -3.92 -17.49
C LEU A 72 3.71 -4.44 -18.03
N ALA A 73 2.96 -3.63 -18.81
CA ALA A 73 1.73 -4.07 -19.46
C ALA A 73 1.96 -5.25 -20.41
N ASP A 74 3.07 -5.25 -21.16
CA ASP A 74 3.46 -6.34 -22.05
C ASP A 74 3.97 -7.58 -21.31
N ARG A 75 4.28 -7.46 -20.01
CA ARG A 75 4.73 -8.56 -19.13
C ARG A 75 3.61 -9.13 -18.27
N GLY A 76 2.48 -8.45 -18.15
CA GLY A 76 1.43 -8.80 -17.19
C GLY A 76 0.03 -8.38 -17.61
N ILE A 77 -0.83 -8.19 -16.61
CA ILE A 77 -2.22 -7.76 -16.75
C ILE A 77 -2.33 -6.29 -16.39
N THR A 78 -3.08 -5.52 -17.17
CA THR A 78 -3.45 -4.13 -16.82
C THR A 78 -4.94 -4.03 -16.51
N ALA A 79 -5.30 -3.47 -15.37
CA ALA A 79 -6.68 -3.14 -15.02
C ALA A 79 -6.83 -1.62 -14.93
N VAL A 80 -7.92 -1.09 -15.48
CA VAL A 80 -8.38 0.27 -15.17
C VAL A 80 -9.31 0.13 -13.97
N THR A 81 -8.95 0.75 -12.85
CA THR A 81 -9.72 0.64 -11.60
C THR A 81 -10.53 1.91 -11.35
N SER A 82 -11.47 1.84 -10.41
CA SER A 82 -12.23 3.00 -9.98
C SER A 82 -12.26 3.13 -8.46
N LEU A 83 -12.09 4.37 -8.01
CA LEU A 83 -12.24 4.83 -6.63
C LEU A 83 -13.59 5.54 -6.43
N THR A 84 -14.56 5.35 -7.34
CA THR A 84 -15.91 5.88 -7.14
C THR A 84 -16.48 5.36 -5.82
N GLY A 85 -16.84 6.26 -4.90
CA GLY A 85 -17.30 5.89 -3.57
C GLY A 85 -16.21 5.95 -2.48
N HIS A 86 -14.95 6.14 -2.87
CA HIS A 86 -13.79 6.32 -2.00
C HIS A 86 -13.17 7.72 -2.21
N GLN A 87 -12.49 8.26 -1.21
CA GLN A 87 -11.81 9.55 -1.36
C GLN A 87 -10.62 9.45 -2.33
N THR A 88 -10.54 10.40 -3.25
CA THR A 88 -9.43 10.52 -4.22
C THR A 88 -8.32 11.40 -3.66
N LEU A 89 -7.92 11.17 -2.41
CA LEU A 89 -6.81 11.86 -1.75
C LEU A 89 -5.69 10.86 -1.48
N SER A 90 -4.44 11.29 -1.60
CA SER A 90 -3.29 10.38 -1.53
C SER A 90 -3.27 9.54 -0.24
N THR A 91 -3.44 10.15 0.93
CA THR A 91 -3.31 9.41 2.20
C THR A 91 -4.45 8.41 2.43
N PRO A 92 -5.74 8.75 2.23
CA PRO A 92 -6.81 7.74 2.20
C PRO A 92 -6.54 6.59 1.23
N SER A 93 -6.26 6.89 -0.05
CA SER A 93 -6.03 5.87 -1.07
C SER A 93 -4.82 4.98 -0.79
N TRP A 94 -3.68 5.55 -0.42
CA TRP A 94 -2.50 4.76 -0.02
C TRP A 94 -2.73 3.94 1.24
N SER A 95 -3.59 4.41 2.15
CA SER A 95 -3.98 3.62 3.31
C SER A 95 -4.78 2.41 2.88
N THR A 96 -5.74 2.57 1.95
CA THR A 96 -6.45 1.43 1.35
C THR A 96 -5.48 0.44 0.69
N ILE A 97 -4.57 0.93 -0.16
CA ILE A 97 -3.58 0.10 -0.86
C ILE A 97 -2.74 -0.73 0.11
N LEU A 98 -2.25 -0.10 1.17
CA LEU A 98 -1.28 -0.70 2.08
C LEU A 98 -1.91 -1.43 3.26
N THR A 99 -3.21 -1.31 3.50
CA THR A 99 -3.92 -2.00 4.59
C THR A 99 -4.99 -3.00 4.11
N GLY A 100 -5.41 -2.94 2.85
CA GLY A 100 -6.39 -3.88 2.27
C GLY A 100 -7.83 -3.64 2.73
N VAL A 101 -8.13 -2.44 3.26
CA VAL A 101 -9.48 -2.03 3.68
C VAL A 101 -9.84 -0.65 3.16
N TRP A 102 -11.14 -0.36 2.99
CA TRP A 102 -11.62 0.95 2.54
C TRP A 102 -11.68 1.98 3.67
N ASP A 103 -11.99 3.24 3.33
CA ASP A 103 -12.02 4.37 4.25
C ASP A 103 -13.18 4.33 5.25
N ASP A 104 -14.22 3.52 5.00
CA ASP A 104 -15.27 3.20 5.97
C ASP A 104 -14.75 2.35 7.15
N LYS A 105 -13.61 1.67 6.99
CA LYS A 105 -12.87 0.94 8.04
C LYS A 105 -11.71 1.74 8.60
N HIS A 106 -10.72 2.10 7.76
CA HIS A 106 -9.53 2.78 8.27
C HIS A 106 -9.78 4.23 8.70
N GLY A 107 -10.85 4.87 8.25
CA GLY A 107 -11.28 6.19 8.72
C GLY A 107 -10.31 7.34 8.43
N ILE A 108 -9.36 7.15 7.52
CA ILE A 108 -8.38 8.16 7.13
C ILE A 108 -8.99 8.96 6.00
N VAL A 109 -9.03 10.28 6.20
CA VAL A 109 -9.84 11.18 5.35
C VAL A 109 -9.16 12.47 4.94
N THR A 110 -7.90 12.61 5.29
CA THR A 110 -7.08 13.81 5.10
C THR A 110 -5.66 13.40 4.76
N ASN A 111 -4.93 14.29 4.10
CA ASN A 111 -3.51 14.11 3.82
C ASN A 111 -2.59 14.36 5.02
N ILE A 112 -3.16 14.75 6.16
CA ILE A 112 -2.43 14.88 7.43
C ILE A 112 -2.30 13.48 8.06
N TYR A 113 -1.05 13.01 8.14
CA TYR A 113 -0.74 11.72 8.73
C TYR A 113 -1.12 11.64 10.21
N ARG A 114 -1.60 10.46 10.62
CA ARG A 114 -1.73 10.06 12.01
C ARG A 114 -1.49 8.55 12.14
N PRO A 115 -0.84 8.09 13.21
CA PRO A 115 -0.47 6.68 13.35
C PRO A 115 -1.60 5.78 13.85
N GLU A 116 -2.56 6.32 14.60
CA GLU A 116 -3.58 5.54 15.32
C GLU A 116 -4.41 4.56 14.48
N PRO A 117 -4.91 4.92 13.27
CA PRO A 117 -5.66 3.99 12.45
C PRO A 117 -4.85 2.77 12.02
N TYR A 118 -3.53 2.93 11.82
CA TYR A 118 -2.65 1.86 11.39
C TYR A 118 -2.26 0.90 12.52
N ILE A 119 -2.56 1.25 13.78
CA ILE A 119 -2.51 0.28 14.89
C ILE A 119 -3.69 -0.70 14.77
N THR A 120 -4.86 -0.17 14.42
CA THR A 120 -6.09 -0.95 14.24
C THR A 120 -6.05 -1.75 12.93
N TRP A 121 -5.54 -1.13 11.87
CA TRP A 121 -5.44 -1.65 10.52
C TRP A 121 -3.97 -1.68 10.10
N PRO A 122 -3.21 -2.71 10.51
CA PRO A 122 -1.77 -2.79 10.26
C PRO A 122 -1.47 -2.75 8.77
N SER A 123 -0.38 -2.08 8.41
CA SER A 123 0.08 -2.06 7.03
C SER A 123 0.59 -3.44 6.60
N VAL A 124 0.67 -3.65 5.29
CA VAL A 124 1.25 -4.86 4.68
C VAL A 124 2.69 -5.11 5.18
N PHE A 125 3.47 -4.06 5.45
CA PHE A 125 4.80 -4.19 6.06
C PHE A 125 4.72 -4.85 7.43
N ASN A 126 3.87 -4.33 8.32
CA ASN A 126 3.75 -4.83 9.68
C ASN A 126 3.15 -6.25 9.71
N LEU A 127 2.24 -6.55 8.78
CA LEU A 127 1.68 -7.89 8.60
C LEU A 127 2.74 -8.90 8.12
N ILE A 128 3.63 -8.50 7.20
CA ILE A 128 4.76 -9.34 6.77
C ILE A 128 5.73 -9.58 7.91
N GLU A 129 6.20 -8.52 8.56
CA GLU A 129 7.15 -8.58 9.67
C GLU A 129 6.62 -9.41 10.86
N TYR A 130 5.31 -9.35 11.13
CA TYR A 130 4.70 -10.17 12.17
C TYR A 130 4.65 -11.66 11.81
N ASN A 131 4.22 -12.00 10.60
CA ASN A 131 3.95 -13.39 10.22
C ASN A 131 5.21 -14.13 9.71
N ARG A 132 6.10 -13.42 9.03
CA ARG A 132 7.25 -13.95 8.28
C ARG A 132 8.45 -12.98 8.40
N PRO A 133 9.03 -12.81 9.60
CA PRO A 133 10.13 -11.86 9.86
C PRO A 133 11.45 -12.21 9.15
N GLU A 134 11.51 -13.32 8.44
CA GLU A 134 12.62 -13.69 7.56
C GLU A 134 12.54 -13.05 6.15
N ILE A 135 11.40 -12.47 5.78
CA ILE A 135 11.24 -11.72 4.53
C ILE A 135 11.81 -10.32 4.74
N GLU A 136 12.72 -9.89 3.88
CA GLU A 136 13.29 -8.55 3.97
C GLU A 136 12.31 -7.52 3.41
N THR A 137 11.78 -6.66 4.28
CA THR A 137 10.85 -5.59 3.89
C THR A 137 11.57 -4.25 3.71
N THR A 138 11.27 -3.55 2.61
CA THR A 138 11.91 -2.27 2.27
C THR A 138 10.87 -1.24 1.84
N VAL A 139 10.93 -0.04 2.39
CA VAL A 139 10.18 1.14 1.93
C VAL A 139 11.14 2.23 1.47
N ILE A 140 10.89 2.78 0.28
CA ILE A 140 11.72 3.81 -0.36
C ILE A 140 10.80 4.95 -0.80
N SER A 141 10.90 6.09 -0.12
CA SER A 141 10.02 7.22 -0.43
C SER A 141 10.61 8.57 0.01
N GLY A 142 10.34 9.60 -0.80
CA GLY A 142 10.53 11.00 -0.39
C GLY A 142 9.44 11.54 0.54
N ARG A 143 8.37 10.77 0.79
CA ARG A 143 7.21 11.19 1.58
C ARG A 143 7.18 10.48 2.93
N GLY A 144 7.28 11.26 4.00
CA GLY A 144 7.37 10.77 5.40
C GLY A 144 6.25 9.81 5.82
N LEU A 145 5.03 9.97 5.26
CA LEU A 145 3.88 9.08 5.50
C LEU A 145 4.28 7.60 5.44
N PHE A 146 4.95 7.18 4.38
CA PHE A 146 5.22 5.76 4.14
C PHE A 146 6.31 5.23 5.05
N THR A 147 7.36 6.03 5.29
CA THR A 147 8.42 5.67 6.23
C THR A 147 7.90 5.63 7.67
N GLU A 148 6.99 6.54 8.02
CA GLU A 148 6.38 6.57 9.35
C GLU A 148 5.41 5.40 9.53
N MET A 149 4.58 5.08 8.53
CA MET A 149 3.65 3.94 8.55
C MET A 149 4.42 2.60 8.67
N ALA A 150 5.47 2.42 7.87
CA ALA A 150 6.30 1.22 7.91
C ALA A 150 7.09 1.07 9.22
N ALA A 151 7.35 2.17 9.93
CA ALA A 151 8.02 2.17 11.25
C ALA A 151 7.07 1.90 12.42
N LEU A 152 5.76 1.78 12.19
CA LEU A 152 4.79 1.58 13.26
C LEU A 152 4.83 0.17 13.84
N SER A 153 4.17 0.03 15.00
CA SER A 153 4.05 -1.21 15.77
C SER A 153 5.39 -1.73 16.31
N ASP A 154 5.34 -2.90 16.94
CA ASP A 154 6.54 -3.63 17.34
C ASP A 154 7.17 -4.43 16.17
N TYR A 155 6.60 -4.30 14.97
CA TYR A 155 7.00 -5.00 13.75
C TYR A 155 7.32 -4.00 12.63
N PRO A 156 8.35 -3.13 12.78
CA PRO A 156 8.73 -2.17 11.77
C PRO A 156 9.39 -2.86 10.57
N ALA A 157 9.26 -2.27 9.38
CA ALA A 157 9.98 -2.74 8.21
C ALA A 157 11.51 -2.74 8.42
N ASP A 158 12.21 -3.70 7.82
CA ASP A 158 13.66 -3.86 8.01
C ASP A 158 14.46 -2.67 7.45
N ASN A 159 14.09 -2.17 6.26
CA ASN A 159 14.74 -1.05 5.60
C ASN A 159 13.77 0.10 5.37
N ILE A 160 13.95 1.19 6.13
CA ILE A 160 13.11 2.40 6.01
C ILE A 160 13.94 3.53 5.44
N ILE A 161 13.72 3.85 4.16
CA ILE A 161 14.59 4.74 3.39
C ILE A 161 13.83 6.01 2.99
N GLY A 162 14.11 7.09 3.72
CA GLY A 162 13.64 8.44 3.40
C GLY A 162 14.53 9.10 2.35
N ILE A 163 14.00 9.30 1.14
CA ILE A 163 14.72 10.01 0.07
C ILE A 163 14.66 11.51 0.35
N SER A 164 15.77 12.19 0.17
CA SER A 164 15.89 13.64 0.32
C SER A 164 17.01 14.18 -0.56
N GLY A 165 17.10 15.50 -0.71
CA GLY A 165 18.22 16.15 -1.43
C GLY A 165 17.97 16.42 -2.91
N GLY A 166 16.84 15.98 -3.47
CA GLY A 166 16.38 16.44 -4.79
C GLY A 166 15.94 17.90 -4.75
N ALA A 167 16.28 18.67 -5.78
CA ALA A 167 15.87 20.07 -5.89
C ALA A 167 14.44 20.24 -6.43
N THR A 168 13.94 19.21 -7.12
CA THR A 168 12.60 19.13 -7.71
C THR A 168 11.97 17.77 -7.40
N SER A 169 10.66 17.63 -7.61
CA SER A 169 9.99 16.32 -7.50
C SER A 169 10.54 15.30 -8.51
N ALA A 170 10.97 15.75 -9.70
CA ALA A 170 11.65 14.90 -10.67
C ALA A 170 12.99 14.36 -10.15
N ASP A 171 13.79 15.20 -9.48
CA ASP A 171 15.07 14.76 -8.89
C ASP A 171 14.83 13.78 -7.73
N MET A 172 13.80 14.02 -6.91
CA MET A 172 13.42 13.10 -5.82
C MET A 172 12.98 11.73 -6.33
N ASP A 173 12.19 11.72 -7.41
CA ASP A 173 11.73 10.51 -8.08
C ASP A 173 12.89 9.74 -8.73
N ALA A 174 13.84 10.43 -9.36
CA ALA A 174 15.06 9.82 -9.90
C ALA A 174 15.94 9.19 -8.81
N LEU A 175 16.14 9.88 -7.67
CA LEU A 175 16.86 9.32 -6.52
C LEU A 175 16.14 8.10 -5.91
N THR A 176 14.81 8.14 -5.87
CA THR A 176 14.00 6.99 -5.44
C THR A 176 14.19 5.80 -6.38
N ALA A 177 14.22 6.04 -7.69
CA ALA A 177 14.46 4.98 -8.68
C ALA A 177 15.88 4.40 -8.56
N GLU A 178 16.90 5.25 -8.37
CA GLU A 178 18.29 4.82 -8.16
C GLU A 178 18.43 3.91 -6.92
N GLU A 179 17.86 4.30 -5.79
CA GLU A 179 17.87 3.46 -4.58
C GLU A 179 17.09 2.16 -4.77
N THR A 180 15.95 2.22 -5.47
CA THR A 180 15.15 1.01 -5.78
C THR A 180 15.96 0.03 -6.63
N ILE A 181 16.64 0.52 -7.68
CA ILE A 181 17.53 -0.30 -8.53
C ILE A 181 18.67 -0.89 -7.70
N SER A 182 19.31 -0.10 -6.85
CA SER A 182 20.37 -0.56 -5.96
C SER A 182 19.91 -1.72 -5.07
N ARG A 183 18.72 -1.62 -4.48
CA ARG A 183 18.13 -2.66 -3.62
C ARG A 183 17.76 -3.92 -4.39
N ILE A 184 17.15 -3.78 -5.56
CA ILE A 184 16.85 -4.92 -6.44
C ILE A 184 18.14 -5.66 -6.80
N LEU A 185 19.18 -4.96 -7.24
CA LEU A 185 20.45 -5.61 -7.58
C LEU A 185 21.16 -6.21 -6.36
N ALA A 186 20.96 -5.65 -5.17
CA ALA A 186 21.52 -6.21 -3.93
C ALA A 186 20.95 -7.59 -3.58
N THR A 187 19.71 -7.89 -3.97
CA THR A 187 19.08 -9.22 -3.76
C THR A 187 19.89 -10.35 -4.39
N THR A 188 20.60 -10.08 -5.49
CA THR A 188 21.43 -11.08 -6.19
C THR A 188 22.60 -11.61 -5.35
N ASN A 189 22.94 -10.94 -4.24
CA ASN A 189 23.98 -11.39 -3.32
C ASN A 189 23.47 -12.43 -2.31
N ASN A 190 22.15 -12.45 -2.03
CA ASN A 190 21.50 -13.39 -1.11
C ASN A 190 20.17 -13.87 -1.74
N PRO A 191 20.21 -14.60 -2.87
CA PRO A 191 19.01 -14.99 -3.62
C PRO A 191 18.08 -15.94 -2.85
N GLU A 192 18.47 -16.42 -1.68
CA GLU A 192 17.63 -17.24 -0.81
C GLU A 192 16.68 -16.41 0.09
N ILE A 193 16.85 -15.09 0.14
CA ILE A 193 16.03 -14.19 0.97
C ILE A 193 14.88 -13.66 0.13
N SER A 194 13.64 -13.92 0.55
CA SER A 194 12.45 -13.30 -0.01
C SER A 194 12.40 -11.81 0.32
N ASN A 195 11.91 -10.98 -0.61
CA ASN A 195 11.89 -9.53 -0.47
C ASN A 195 10.50 -8.96 -0.72
N PHE A 196 10.07 -8.01 0.09
CA PHE A 196 8.99 -7.07 -0.25
C PHE A 196 9.53 -5.65 -0.32
N MET A 197 9.40 -5.00 -1.48
CA MET A 197 9.86 -3.64 -1.69
C MET A 197 8.72 -2.73 -2.13
N PHE A 198 8.61 -1.55 -1.50
CA PHE A 198 7.72 -0.48 -1.94
C PHE A 198 8.52 0.77 -2.32
N ALA A 199 8.32 1.25 -3.55
CA ALA A 199 8.94 2.46 -4.07
C ALA A 199 7.87 3.44 -4.57
N TYR A 200 7.99 4.72 -4.20
CA TYR A 200 6.95 5.72 -4.47
C TYR A 200 7.47 6.92 -5.29
N GLN A 201 6.80 7.22 -6.40
CA GLN A 201 7.09 8.31 -7.34
C GLN A 201 6.00 9.39 -7.23
N SER A 202 6.40 10.62 -6.87
CA SER A 202 5.54 11.75 -6.53
C SER A 202 5.38 12.79 -7.65
N GLN A 203 6.22 12.74 -8.68
CA GLN A 203 6.40 13.84 -9.62
C GLN A 203 5.13 14.23 -10.36
N VAL A 204 4.31 13.25 -10.75
CA VAL A 204 3.13 13.47 -11.59
C VAL A 204 2.06 14.27 -10.86
N ASP A 205 1.70 13.89 -9.64
CA ASP A 205 0.77 14.66 -8.81
C ASP A 205 1.29 16.09 -8.51
N HIS A 206 2.58 16.23 -8.18
CA HIS A 206 3.20 17.54 -8.00
C HIS A 206 3.06 18.44 -9.24
N ALA A 207 3.25 17.88 -10.43
CA ALA A 207 3.03 18.60 -11.70
C ALA A 207 1.55 18.91 -11.91
N GLY A 208 0.65 17.99 -11.56
CA GLY A 208 -0.80 18.16 -11.62
C GLY A 208 -1.28 19.32 -10.76
N HIS A 209 -0.85 19.38 -9.50
CA HIS A 209 -1.20 20.49 -8.61
C HIS A 209 -0.66 21.84 -9.12
N SER A 210 0.55 21.84 -9.70
CA SER A 210 1.21 23.06 -10.14
C SER A 210 0.68 23.59 -11.47
N TYR A 211 0.26 22.71 -12.39
CA TYR A 211 0.01 23.05 -13.78
C TYR A 211 -1.28 22.44 -14.38
N GLY A 212 -1.90 21.46 -13.74
CA GLY A 212 -3.05 20.69 -14.25
C GLY A 212 -2.65 19.49 -15.10
N ALA A 213 -3.55 18.50 -15.21
CA ALA A 213 -3.27 17.23 -15.89
C ALA A 213 -3.24 17.31 -17.43
N GLU A 214 -3.70 18.42 -18.03
CA GLU A 214 -3.58 18.67 -19.47
C GLU A 214 -2.34 19.49 -19.85
N SER A 215 -1.47 19.78 -18.89
CA SER A 215 -0.27 20.60 -19.11
C SER A 215 0.91 19.81 -19.67
N GLU A 216 1.79 20.47 -20.39
CA GLU A 216 3.05 19.87 -20.88
C GLU A 216 3.93 19.37 -19.71
N GLN A 217 3.86 20.04 -18.55
CA GLN A 217 4.60 19.66 -17.34
C GLN A 217 4.09 18.34 -16.77
N TYR A 218 2.77 18.14 -16.74
CA TYR A 218 2.18 16.87 -16.32
C TYR A 218 2.52 15.75 -17.31
N THR A 219 2.39 16.01 -18.61
CA THR A 219 2.82 15.07 -19.66
C THR A 219 4.30 14.68 -19.51
N GLN A 220 5.18 15.65 -19.29
CA GLN A 220 6.61 15.38 -19.10
C GLN A 220 6.88 14.60 -17.81
N ALA A 221 6.12 14.85 -16.74
CA ALA A 221 6.22 14.06 -15.51
C ALA A 221 5.82 12.60 -15.73
N VAL A 222 4.75 12.34 -16.48
CA VAL A 222 4.34 10.96 -16.83
C VAL A 222 5.43 10.25 -17.63
N ILE A 223 6.05 10.94 -18.60
CA ILE A 223 7.17 10.40 -19.39
C ILE A 223 8.38 10.09 -18.49
N ASN A 224 8.75 11.01 -17.59
CA ASN A 224 9.87 10.81 -16.67
C ASN A 224 9.65 9.62 -15.73
N VAL A 225 8.47 9.50 -15.14
CA VAL A 225 8.12 8.36 -14.28
C VAL A 225 8.12 7.06 -15.09
N GLY A 226 7.61 7.07 -16.32
CA GLY A 226 7.70 5.93 -17.24
C GLY A 226 9.16 5.48 -17.48
N ALA A 227 10.09 6.42 -17.66
CA ALA A 227 11.51 6.12 -17.81
C ALA A 227 12.15 5.57 -16.52
N ASN A 228 11.79 6.11 -15.35
CA ASN A 228 12.25 5.60 -14.05
C ASN A 228 11.77 4.15 -13.84
N ILE A 229 10.49 3.87 -14.11
CA ILE A 229 9.92 2.52 -14.02
C ILE A 229 10.64 1.58 -14.99
N ARG A 230 10.95 2.01 -16.22
CA ARG A 230 11.71 1.19 -17.18
C ARG A 230 13.05 0.77 -16.60
N ALA A 231 13.82 1.70 -16.03
CA ALA A 231 15.11 1.40 -15.42
C ALA A 231 14.98 0.43 -14.22
N ILE A 232 13.93 0.57 -13.42
CA ILE A 232 13.61 -0.36 -12.33
C ILE A 232 13.33 -1.77 -12.88
N LEU A 233 12.50 -1.89 -13.93
CA LEU A 233 12.17 -3.18 -14.54
C LEU A 233 13.36 -3.83 -15.26
N GLU A 234 14.28 -3.04 -15.82
CA GLU A 234 15.55 -3.54 -16.35
C GLU A 234 16.44 -4.12 -15.23
N ALA A 235 16.45 -3.51 -14.04
CA ALA A 235 17.15 -4.06 -12.88
C ALA A 235 16.50 -5.34 -12.36
N VAL A 236 15.16 -5.44 -12.38
CA VAL A 236 14.44 -6.68 -12.08
C VAL A 236 14.85 -7.77 -13.06
N ALA A 237 14.79 -7.50 -14.37
CA ALA A 237 15.21 -8.48 -15.38
C ALA A 237 16.65 -8.96 -15.18
N ALA A 238 17.57 -8.05 -14.85
CA ALA A 238 18.95 -8.42 -14.54
C ALA A 238 19.08 -9.31 -13.28
N ALA A 239 18.26 -9.06 -12.25
CA ALA A 239 18.22 -9.89 -11.05
C ALA A 239 17.63 -11.28 -11.34
N GLU A 240 16.54 -11.36 -12.12
CA GLU A 240 15.94 -12.63 -12.56
C GLU A 240 16.91 -13.46 -13.40
N ASP A 241 17.66 -12.83 -14.31
CA ASP A 241 18.69 -13.49 -15.12
C ASP A 241 19.85 -14.03 -14.27
N ALA A 242 20.21 -13.32 -13.19
CA ALA A 242 21.33 -13.69 -12.31
C ALA A 242 20.99 -14.83 -11.34
N THR A 243 19.74 -14.87 -10.85
CA THR A 243 19.31 -15.74 -9.74
C THR A 243 18.43 -16.89 -10.21
N GLY A 244 17.69 -16.70 -11.30
CA GLY A 244 16.61 -17.60 -11.74
C GLY A 244 15.27 -17.33 -11.04
N ASP A 245 15.24 -16.47 -10.01
CA ASP A 245 14.01 -16.09 -9.33
C ASP A 245 13.10 -15.30 -10.26
N LYS A 246 11.80 -15.30 -9.94
CA LYS A 246 10.79 -14.52 -10.64
C LYS A 246 10.17 -13.50 -9.70
N TRP A 247 9.97 -12.29 -10.20
CA TRP A 247 9.42 -11.19 -9.43
C TRP A 247 7.94 -11.03 -9.71
N THR A 248 7.16 -10.88 -8.63
CA THR A 248 5.82 -10.32 -8.69
C THR A 248 5.92 -8.80 -8.62
N ILE A 249 5.39 -8.10 -9.61
CA ILE A 249 5.48 -6.65 -9.75
C ILE A 249 4.07 -6.07 -9.83
N ILE A 250 3.79 -5.11 -8.96
CA ILE A 250 2.52 -4.37 -8.91
C ILE A 250 2.85 -2.90 -9.12
N LEU A 251 2.24 -2.27 -10.11
CA LEU A 251 2.32 -0.83 -10.32
C LEU A 251 0.91 -0.25 -10.24
N THR A 252 0.72 0.77 -9.43
CA THR A 252 -0.59 1.40 -9.23
C THR A 252 -0.46 2.91 -9.07
N THR A 253 -1.58 3.59 -9.24
CA THR A 253 -1.79 4.94 -8.73
C THR A 253 -2.81 4.93 -7.59
N ASP A 254 -2.81 5.98 -6.79
CA ASP A 254 -3.69 6.22 -5.66
C ASP A 254 -4.92 7.05 -6.03
N HIS A 255 -4.83 7.88 -7.06
CA HIS A 255 -5.94 8.60 -7.68
C HIS A 255 -5.53 9.14 -9.05
N GLY A 256 -6.49 9.68 -9.80
CA GLY A 256 -6.21 10.50 -10.96
C GLY A 256 -6.13 11.99 -10.63
N HIS A 257 -6.36 12.85 -11.62
CA HIS A 257 -6.21 14.30 -11.47
C HIS A 257 -7.11 15.07 -12.46
N GLN A 258 -7.56 16.26 -12.08
CA GLN A 258 -8.36 17.14 -12.92
C GLN A 258 -7.53 17.83 -14.01
N ALA A 259 -8.21 18.19 -15.10
CA ALA A 259 -7.61 18.74 -16.31
C ALA A 259 -6.91 20.09 -16.09
N ASN A 260 -7.57 21.01 -15.39
CA ASN A 260 -7.08 22.36 -15.16
C ASN A 260 -6.88 22.61 -13.66
N PRO A 261 -5.87 23.40 -13.28
CA PRO A 261 -5.84 23.96 -11.94
C PRO A 261 -6.94 25.01 -11.85
N ASP A 262 -7.93 24.79 -10.98
CA ASP A 262 -9.06 25.72 -10.81
C ASP A 262 -8.59 27.14 -10.45
N LEU A 263 -7.39 27.30 -9.88
CA LEU A 263 -6.71 28.58 -9.71
C LEU A 263 -5.17 28.44 -9.90
N PRO A 264 -4.49 29.45 -10.48
CA PRO A 264 -3.02 29.47 -10.56
C PRO A 264 -2.40 29.46 -9.16
N GLY A 265 -1.66 28.40 -8.82
CA GLY A 265 -1.03 28.22 -7.50
C GLY A 265 -1.95 27.66 -6.40
N PHE A 266 -3.21 27.33 -6.72
CA PHE A 266 -4.10 26.58 -5.84
C PHE A 266 -4.98 25.65 -6.68
N SER A 267 -4.55 24.41 -6.80
CA SER A 267 -5.34 23.33 -7.39
C SER A 267 -5.63 22.33 -6.28
N LEU A 268 -6.91 22.06 -5.98
CA LEU A 268 -7.23 20.80 -5.28
C LEU A 268 -6.69 19.65 -6.10
N GLY A 269 -6.80 19.73 -7.43
CA GLY A 269 -6.23 18.78 -8.39
C GLY A 269 -6.98 17.46 -8.41
N HIS A 270 -7.32 16.97 -7.23
CA HIS A 270 -8.06 15.77 -6.93
C HIS A 270 -8.77 15.93 -5.56
N GLY A 271 -9.39 14.87 -5.05
CA GLY A 271 -10.10 14.87 -3.78
C GLY A 271 -11.62 15.01 -3.91
N LEU A 272 -12.14 15.34 -5.08
CA LEU A 272 -13.56 15.26 -5.41
C LEU A 272 -13.84 13.91 -6.10
N GLN A 273 -14.83 13.85 -6.98
CA GLN A 273 -15.32 12.58 -7.54
C GLN A 273 -15.52 12.64 -9.06
N SER A 274 -14.76 13.48 -9.77
CA SER A 274 -14.80 13.42 -11.22
C SER A 274 -14.21 12.09 -11.72
N PRO A 275 -14.68 11.58 -12.88
CA PRO A 275 -14.12 10.36 -13.47
C PRO A 275 -12.60 10.41 -13.63
N ASN A 276 -12.05 11.58 -13.92
CA ASN A 276 -10.60 11.76 -14.05
C ASN A 276 -9.86 11.63 -12.72
N GLU A 277 -10.52 11.88 -11.59
CA GLU A 277 -9.94 11.72 -10.24
C GLU A 277 -10.12 10.30 -9.72
N THR A 278 -11.27 9.68 -10.01
CA THR A 278 -11.60 8.35 -9.50
C THR A 278 -11.02 7.22 -10.34
N THR A 279 -10.64 7.48 -11.60
CA THR A 279 -10.04 6.45 -12.47
C THR A 279 -8.60 6.21 -12.05
N GLY A 280 -8.33 5.00 -11.57
CA GLY A 280 -7.00 4.50 -11.25
C GLY A 280 -6.58 3.37 -12.21
N PHE A 281 -5.49 2.71 -11.86
CA PHE A 281 -5.05 1.52 -12.59
C PHE A 281 -4.19 0.61 -11.72
N ILE A 282 -4.13 -0.65 -12.12
CA ILE A 282 -3.21 -1.65 -11.57
C ILE A 282 -2.57 -2.38 -12.74
N MET A 283 -1.24 -2.44 -12.78
CA MET A 283 -0.50 -3.34 -13.64
C MET A 283 0.14 -4.42 -12.77
N LEU A 284 -0.25 -5.67 -12.99
CA LEU A 284 0.22 -6.84 -12.24
C LEU A 284 0.97 -7.78 -13.17
N SER A 285 2.27 -7.96 -12.92
CA SER A 285 3.04 -9.10 -13.43
C SER A 285 3.23 -10.08 -12.28
N LEU A 286 2.51 -11.20 -12.32
CA LEU A 286 2.66 -12.24 -11.30
C LEU A 286 3.83 -13.16 -11.68
N ALA A 287 4.69 -13.48 -10.70
CA ALA A 287 5.82 -14.38 -10.89
C ALA A 287 5.38 -15.71 -11.53
N GLY A 288 6.01 -16.09 -12.65
CA GLY A 288 5.74 -17.35 -13.35
C GLY A 288 4.39 -17.46 -14.05
N ASN A 289 3.71 -16.33 -14.30
CA ASN A 289 2.41 -16.29 -15.01
C ASN A 289 2.48 -15.42 -16.27
N GLU A 290 3.43 -15.73 -17.15
CA GLU A 290 3.64 -15.01 -18.40
C GLU A 290 2.52 -15.25 -19.44
N ASP A 291 1.70 -16.30 -19.26
CA ASP A 291 0.59 -16.64 -20.16
C ASP A 291 -0.52 -15.57 -20.21
N GLN A 292 -0.57 -14.67 -19.22
CA GLN A 292 -1.54 -13.58 -19.14
C GLN A 292 -0.98 -12.22 -19.57
N ALA A 293 0.26 -12.19 -20.07
CA ALA A 293 0.94 -11.00 -20.54
C ALA A 293 0.17 -10.27 -21.66
N GLY A 294 0.08 -8.94 -21.58
CA GLY A 294 -0.71 -8.11 -22.49
C GLY A 294 -2.22 -8.18 -22.23
N GLY A 295 -2.65 -8.83 -21.14
CA GLY A 295 -4.04 -8.95 -20.77
C GLY A 295 -4.62 -7.69 -20.11
N GLN A 296 -5.94 -7.60 -20.13
CA GLN A 296 -6.70 -6.66 -19.32
C GLN A 296 -7.53 -7.41 -18.27
N ASN A 297 -7.63 -6.87 -17.06
CA ASN A 297 -8.62 -7.33 -16.09
C ASN A 297 -9.66 -6.24 -15.83
N LEU A 298 -10.93 -6.66 -15.72
CA LEU A 298 -12.07 -5.75 -15.59
C LEU A 298 -12.62 -5.65 -14.16
N ALA A 299 -12.05 -6.39 -13.21
CA ALA A 299 -12.59 -6.55 -11.87
C ALA A 299 -11.60 -6.17 -10.75
N TYR A 300 -10.30 -6.06 -11.03
CA TYR A 300 -9.33 -5.66 -10.00
C TYR A 300 -9.69 -4.31 -9.37
N GLN A 301 -9.47 -4.23 -8.07
CA GLN A 301 -9.64 -3.02 -7.28
C GLN A 301 -8.37 -2.70 -6.52
N THR A 302 -8.18 -1.42 -6.22
CA THR A 302 -7.00 -0.94 -5.48
C THR A 302 -6.84 -1.59 -4.11
N VAL A 303 -7.96 -1.98 -3.47
CA VAL A 303 -7.98 -2.65 -2.17
C VAL A 303 -7.46 -4.09 -2.20
N ASP A 304 -7.41 -4.72 -3.39
CA ASP A 304 -6.93 -6.09 -3.58
C ASP A 304 -5.39 -6.20 -3.49
N ILE A 305 -4.67 -5.08 -3.48
CA ILE A 305 -3.19 -5.06 -3.54
C ILE A 305 -2.55 -5.67 -2.30
N ALA A 306 -2.90 -5.21 -1.09
CA ALA A 306 -2.36 -5.77 0.15
C ALA A 306 -2.59 -7.28 0.29
N PRO A 307 -3.82 -7.84 0.13
CA PRO A 307 -4.03 -9.28 0.19
C PRO A 307 -3.31 -10.05 -0.92
N THR A 308 -3.15 -9.47 -2.11
CA THR A 308 -2.35 -10.05 -3.20
C THR A 308 -0.87 -10.21 -2.79
N ILE A 309 -0.28 -9.18 -2.18
CA ILE A 309 1.10 -9.20 -1.67
C ILE A 309 1.26 -10.27 -0.56
N LEU A 310 0.35 -10.29 0.42
CA LEU A 310 0.43 -11.24 1.53
C LEU A 310 0.32 -12.69 1.05
N GLN A 311 -0.57 -12.97 0.08
CA GLN A 311 -0.69 -14.31 -0.49
C GLN A 311 0.51 -14.72 -1.33
N ALA A 312 1.23 -13.79 -1.97
CA ALA A 312 2.49 -14.13 -2.65
C ALA A 312 3.51 -14.74 -1.69
N PHE A 313 3.45 -14.38 -0.40
CA PHE A 313 4.28 -14.96 0.66
C PHE A 313 3.60 -16.10 1.43
N GLY A 314 2.39 -16.50 1.06
CA GLY A 314 1.60 -17.50 1.79
C GLY A 314 1.20 -17.07 3.21
N ILE A 315 1.09 -15.77 3.46
CA ILE A 315 0.68 -15.21 4.76
C ILE A 315 -0.84 -15.28 4.89
N PRO A 316 -1.39 -15.75 6.04
CA PRO A 316 -2.82 -15.75 6.28
C PRO A 316 -3.42 -14.35 6.17
N LEU A 317 -4.56 -14.25 5.49
CA LEU A 317 -5.31 -13.00 5.37
C LEU A 317 -6.14 -12.75 6.61
N ARG A 318 -6.30 -11.47 6.94
CA ARG A 318 -7.29 -11.04 7.93
C ARG A 318 -8.70 -11.30 7.40
N ALA A 319 -9.61 -11.67 8.30
CA ALA A 319 -11.02 -11.92 7.97
C ALA A 319 -11.79 -10.63 7.65
N ASP A 320 -11.22 -9.47 7.96
CA ASP A 320 -11.81 -8.15 7.78
C ASP A 320 -11.19 -7.33 6.63
N PHE A 321 -10.43 -7.95 5.72
CA PHE A 321 -10.08 -7.32 4.45
C PHE A 321 -11.32 -7.09 3.58
N ASP A 322 -11.31 -5.96 2.85
CA ASP A 322 -12.28 -5.72 1.79
C ASP A 322 -11.79 -6.26 0.44
N GLY A 323 -10.47 -6.26 0.24
CA GLY A 323 -9.85 -6.81 -0.95
C GLY A 323 -9.65 -8.31 -0.89
N THR A 324 -9.47 -8.91 -2.07
CA THR A 324 -9.19 -10.32 -2.26
C THR A 324 -7.91 -10.50 -3.10
N PRO A 325 -7.13 -11.57 -2.90
CA PRO A 325 -5.93 -11.81 -3.69
C PRO A 325 -6.26 -12.02 -5.18
N MET A 326 -5.72 -11.15 -6.04
CA MET A 326 -5.97 -11.13 -7.49
C MET A 326 -5.63 -12.45 -8.19
N GLN A 327 -4.69 -13.20 -7.63
CA GLN A 327 -4.18 -14.45 -8.17
C GLN A 327 -4.93 -15.71 -7.70
N LEU A 328 -5.87 -15.58 -6.77
CA LEU A 328 -6.59 -16.74 -6.18
C LEU A 328 -8.11 -16.66 -6.31
N ASP A 329 -8.67 -15.46 -6.45
CA ASP A 329 -10.11 -15.29 -6.54
C ASP A 329 -10.64 -15.66 -7.93
N PRO A 330 -11.53 -16.67 -8.06
CA PRO A 330 -12.10 -17.05 -9.35
C PRO A 330 -12.87 -15.92 -10.03
N GLU A 331 -13.51 -15.00 -9.31
CA GLU A 331 -14.26 -13.89 -9.91
C GLU A 331 -13.31 -12.90 -10.60
N LEU A 332 -12.17 -12.61 -9.96
CA LEU A 332 -11.14 -11.76 -10.53
C LEU A 332 -10.44 -12.46 -11.69
N LEU A 333 -10.04 -13.72 -11.53
CA LEU A 333 -9.35 -14.50 -12.57
C LEU A 333 -10.21 -14.66 -13.84
N ASN A 334 -11.52 -14.91 -13.69
CA ASN A 334 -12.44 -15.06 -14.82
C ASN A 334 -12.75 -13.73 -15.53
N SER A 335 -12.36 -12.60 -14.95
CA SER A 335 -12.53 -11.26 -15.53
C SER A 335 -11.33 -10.82 -16.39
N THR A 336 -10.30 -11.66 -16.52
CA THR A 336 -9.16 -11.42 -17.41
C THR A 336 -9.53 -11.70 -18.86
N VAL A 337 -9.22 -10.75 -19.74
CA VAL A 337 -9.41 -10.84 -21.19
C VAL A 337 -8.09 -10.52 -21.89
N ILE A 338 -7.83 -11.17 -23.03
CA ILE A 338 -6.69 -10.84 -23.90
C ILE A 338 -7.26 -10.09 -25.12
N PRO A 339 -7.17 -8.76 -25.16
CA PRO A 339 -7.68 -7.99 -26.29
C PRO A 339 -6.72 -8.03 -27.50
N ASP A 340 -7.26 -7.84 -28.71
CA ASP A 340 -6.44 -7.66 -29.93
C ASP A 340 -5.58 -6.39 -29.87
N ASP A 341 -6.09 -5.35 -29.22
CA ASP A 341 -5.42 -4.08 -28.96
C ASP A 341 -5.69 -3.63 -27.52
N LEU A 342 -4.69 -3.84 -26.66
CA LEU A 342 -4.77 -3.49 -25.25
C LEU A 342 -5.01 -1.99 -25.03
N ARG A 343 -4.37 -1.11 -25.82
CA ARG A 343 -4.54 0.34 -25.65
C ARG A 343 -5.99 0.75 -25.88
N THR A 344 -6.61 0.24 -26.94
CA THR A 344 -8.02 0.52 -27.24
C THR A 344 -8.95 -0.05 -26.17
N ALA A 345 -8.67 -1.25 -25.66
CA ALA A 345 -9.48 -1.88 -24.61
C ALA A 345 -9.40 -1.13 -23.27
N LEU A 346 -8.20 -0.66 -22.89
CA LEU A 346 -8.01 0.18 -21.71
C LEU A 346 -8.71 1.54 -21.88
N GLN A 347 -8.61 2.18 -23.05
CA GLN A 347 -9.33 3.42 -23.31
C GLN A 347 -10.86 3.25 -23.21
N ALA A 348 -11.39 2.11 -23.66
CA ALA A 348 -12.81 1.79 -23.51
C ALA A 348 -13.22 1.63 -22.04
N ALA A 349 -12.37 1.00 -21.21
CA ALA A 349 -12.61 0.87 -19.78
C ALA A 349 -12.58 2.23 -19.06
N ILE A 350 -11.62 3.11 -19.37
CA ILE A 350 -11.58 4.49 -18.86
C ILE A 350 -12.89 5.21 -19.16
N ASN A 351 -13.37 5.12 -20.42
CA ASN A 351 -14.60 5.77 -20.86
C ASN A 351 -15.88 5.17 -20.25
N SER A 352 -15.79 4.03 -19.56
CA SER A 352 -16.93 3.40 -18.89
C SER A 352 -17.19 3.98 -17.49
N TYR A 353 -16.20 4.63 -16.88
CA TYR A 353 -16.33 5.23 -15.56
C TYR A 353 -17.02 6.60 -15.62
N GLY A 354 -17.99 6.78 -14.73
CA GLY A 354 -18.79 8.00 -14.60
C GLY A 354 -18.72 8.56 -13.17
N TYR A 355 -19.46 9.65 -12.95
CA TYR A 355 -19.64 10.19 -11.60
C TYR A 355 -20.43 9.20 -10.73
N PRO A 356 -20.18 9.17 -9.40
CA PRO A 356 -21.07 8.50 -8.46
C PRO A 356 -22.47 9.11 -8.49
N ASP A 357 -23.43 8.46 -7.82
CA ASP A 357 -24.72 9.08 -7.55
C ASP A 357 -24.55 10.39 -6.77
N ILE A 358 -25.53 11.29 -6.92
CA ILE A 358 -25.44 12.65 -6.36
C ILE A 358 -25.25 12.65 -4.84
N GLY A 359 -25.82 11.68 -4.12
CA GLY A 359 -25.67 11.57 -2.67
C GLY A 359 -24.23 11.25 -2.28
N THR A 360 -23.66 10.22 -2.90
CA THR A 360 -22.26 9.82 -2.72
C THR A 360 -21.29 10.93 -3.13
N HIS A 361 -21.54 11.60 -4.26
CA HIS A 361 -20.72 12.72 -4.73
C HIS A 361 -20.66 13.84 -3.68
N LEU A 362 -21.82 14.32 -3.21
CA LEU A 362 -21.88 15.43 -2.25
C LEU A 362 -21.30 15.04 -0.89
N MET A 363 -21.55 13.80 -0.45
CA MET A 363 -20.99 13.25 0.77
C MET A 363 -19.45 13.24 0.73
N LEU A 364 -18.85 12.70 -0.33
CA LEU A 364 -17.40 12.62 -0.46
C LEU A 364 -16.76 13.99 -0.69
N GLY A 365 -17.41 14.87 -1.44
CA GLY A 365 -16.98 16.26 -1.59
C GLY A 365 -16.94 16.99 -0.25
N LEU A 366 -17.97 16.81 0.59
CA LEU A 366 -17.99 17.37 1.94
C LEU A 366 -16.88 16.77 2.82
N ARG A 367 -16.67 15.45 2.74
CA ARG A 367 -15.61 14.75 3.48
C ARG A 367 -14.22 15.26 3.09
N ALA A 368 -13.96 15.44 1.79
CA ALA A 368 -12.70 15.96 1.29
C ALA A 368 -12.44 17.40 1.72
N LEU A 369 -13.47 18.27 1.68
CA LEU A 369 -13.34 19.64 2.17
C LEU A 369 -13.11 19.72 3.67
N ALA A 370 -13.81 18.88 4.43
CA ALA A 370 -13.69 18.82 5.87
C ALA A 370 -12.31 18.25 6.29
N GLY A 371 -11.84 17.20 5.61
CA GLY A 371 -10.51 16.62 5.81
C GLY A 371 -9.37 17.54 5.36
N GLY A 372 -9.59 18.35 4.32
CA GLY A 372 -8.64 19.35 3.85
C GLY A 372 -8.67 20.67 4.63
N ALA A 373 -9.66 20.92 5.50
CA ALA A 373 -9.82 22.19 6.22
C ALA A 373 -8.56 22.63 7.00
N GLY A 374 -7.86 21.71 7.65
CA GLY A 374 -6.58 22.01 8.32
C GLY A 374 -5.45 22.43 7.36
N TYR A 375 -5.47 21.92 6.12
CA TYR A 375 -4.56 22.31 5.05
C TYR A 375 -4.98 23.65 4.42
N PHE A 376 -6.28 23.84 4.16
CA PHE A 376 -6.84 25.06 3.57
C PHE A 376 -6.74 26.28 4.48
N LEU A 377 -6.86 26.12 5.80
CA LEU A 377 -6.73 27.23 6.76
C LEU A 377 -5.30 27.76 6.89
N ARG A 378 -4.30 27.01 6.39
CA ARG A 378 -2.92 27.49 6.29
C ARG A 378 -2.74 28.46 5.12
N ASP A 379 -3.63 28.45 4.12
CA ASP A 379 -3.54 29.21 2.87
C ASP A 379 -4.84 29.98 2.49
N TRP A 380 -4.81 30.83 1.47
CA TRP A 380 -5.79 31.92 1.20
C TRP A 380 -7.15 31.46 0.58
N ALA A 381 -7.60 30.22 0.81
CA ALA A 381 -8.66 29.53 0.06
C ALA A 381 -10.12 29.78 0.50
N PHE A 382 -10.36 30.86 1.25
CA PHE A 382 -11.64 31.07 1.96
C PHE A 382 -12.87 31.26 1.04
N PRO A 383 -12.85 32.11 -0.02
CA PRO A 383 -14.06 32.38 -0.80
C PRO A 383 -14.59 31.21 -1.66
N PRO A 384 -13.74 30.43 -2.38
CA PRO A 384 -14.21 29.32 -3.21
C PRO A 384 -14.87 28.19 -2.40
N VAL A 385 -14.27 27.80 -1.27
CA VAL A 385 -14.80 26.74 -0.39
C VAL A 385 -16.18 27.15 0.17
N ASN A 386 -16.33 28.41 0.60
CA ASN A 386 -17.59 28.91 1.12
C ASN A 386 -18.72 28.89 0.06
N ASN A 387 -18.39 29.18 -1.21
CA ASN A 387 -19.35 29.14 -2.32
C ASN A 387 -19.79 27.70 -2.65
N PHE A 388 -18.87 26.75 -2.66
CA PHE A 388 -19.21 25.34 -2.88
C PHE A 388 -20.09 24.80 -1.74
N LEU A 389 -19.72 25.07 -0.48
CA LEU A 389 -20.55 24.70 0.67
C LEU A 389 -21.95 25.31 0.55
N GLN A 390 -22.06 26.58 0.11
CA GLN A 390 -23.36 27.20 -0.14
C GLN A 390 -24.17 26.44 -1.20
N SER A 391 -23.56 25.98 -2.30
CA SER A 391 -24.28 25.18 -3.29
C SER A 391 -24.82 23.86 -2.72
N ILE A 392 -24.14 23.22 -1.77
CA ILE A 392 -24.66 22.02 -1.09
C ILE A 392 -25.82 22.37 -0.14
N ILE A 393 -25.71 23.51 0.53
CA ILE A 393 -26.75 24.00 1.45
C ILE A 393 -28.04 24.29 0.68
N ASP A 394 -27.93 24.87 -0.52
CA ASP A 394 -29.06 25.25 -1.37
C ASP A 394 -29.84 24.04 -1.93
N GLU A 395 -29.26 22.84 -1.95
CA GLU A 395 -29.91 21.60 -2.40
C GLU A 395 -30.84 20.96 -1.34
N ASP A 396 -30.85 21.45 -0.09
CA ASP A 396 -31.72 20.99 1.02
C ASP A 396 -31.79 19.46 1.22
N ILE A 397 -30.64 18.79 1.18
CA ILE A 397 -30.52 17.34 1.31
C ILE A 397 -30.46 16.96 2.79
N PHE A 398 -31.32 16.02 3.19
CA PHE A 398 -31.40 15.50 4.55
C PHE A 398 -30.02 15.02 5.05
N LEU A 399 -29.62 15.48 6.24
CA LEU A 399 -28.31 15.29 6.88
C LEU A 399 -27.12 15.97 6.16
N ILE A 400 -27.03 15.95 4.83
CA ILE A 400 -25.91 16.53 4.08
C ILE A 400 -25.90 18.06 4.18
N SER A 401 -27.03 18.74 3.92
CA SER A 401 -27.08 20.20 3.97
C SER A 401 -26.85 20.77 5.38
N PRO A 402 -27.38 20.19 6.47
CA PRO A 402 -26.98 20.57 7.84
C PRO A 402 -25.48 20.39 8.12
N LEU A 403 -24.85 19.31 7.62
CA LEU A 403 -23.40 19.13 7.77
C LEU A 403 -22.60 20.18 6.98
N ALA A 404 -23.05 20.52 5.76
CA ALA A 404 -22.46 21.59 4.97
C ALA A 404 -22.61 22.97 5.63
N GLN A 405 -23.76 23.27 6.25
CA GLN A 405 -23.95 24.47 7.08
C GLN A 405 -22.98 24.49 8.26
N GLY A 406 -22.80 23.34 8.92
CA GLY A 406 -21.82 23.17 9.99
C GLY A 406 -20.39 23.46 9.51
N ALA A 407 -19.96 22.84 8.41
CA ALA A 407 -18.66 23.08 7.80
C ALA A 407 -18.48 24.57 7.42
N GLN A 408 -19.49 25.17 6.78
CA GLN A 408 -19.45 26.57 6.36
C GLN A 408 -19.38 27.52 7.57
N TRP A 409 -20.11 27.23 8.64
CA TRP A 409 -20.03 27.99 9.89
C TRP A 409 -18.64 27.87 10.52
N VAL A 410 -18.03 26.69 10.52
CA VAL A 410 -16.66 26.47 11.01
C VAL A 410 -15.67 27.28 10.17
N PHE A 411 -15.71 27.15 8.84
CA PHE A 411 -14.88 27.92 7.93
C PHE A 411 -15.01 29.42 8.21
N ASN A 412 -16.24 29.92 8.38
CA ASN A 412 -16.51 31.35 8.62
C ASN A 412 -16.17 31.86 10.02
N THR A 413 -16.26 31.03 11.06
CA THR A 413 -16.09 31.42 12.46
C THR A 413 -14.66 31.22 12.95
N VAL A 414 -13.94 30.25 12.39
CA VAL A 414 -12.63 29.77 12.86
C VAL A 414 -11.47 30.35 12.04
N GLY A 415 -11.68 31.46 11.31
CA GLY A 415 -10.64 32.20 10.58
C GLY A 415 -9.47 32.75 11.42
N GLY A 416 -9.22 32.21 12.61
CA GLY A 416 -8.08 32.49 13.48
C GLY A 416 -7.77 31.43 14.56
N LEU A 417 -8.25 30.18 14.50
CA LEU A 417 -7.86 29.12 15.46
C LEU A 417 -7.18 27.90 14.81
N VAL A 418 -6.39 27.19 15.62
CA VAL A 418 -5.36 26.18 15.29
C VAL A 418 -5.87 25.02 14.42
N VAL A 419 -5.03 24.59 13.46
CA VAL A 419 -5.20 23.44 12.53
C VAL A 419 -5.84 22.20 13.18
N ASP A 420 -5.54 21.94 14.45
CA ASP A 420 -6.05 20.79 15.21
C ASP A 420 -7.58 20.76 15.34
N VAL A 421 -8.22 21.91 15.60
CA VAL A 421 -9.69 21.99 15.73
C VAL A 421 -10.37 21.74 14.39
N ALA A 422 -9.79 22.26 13.30
CA ALA A 422 -10.29 22.00 11.96
C ALA A 422 -10.19 20.52 11.58
N ASN A 423 -9.09 19.87 11.98
CA ASN A 423 -8.91 18.42 11.78
C ASN A 423 -9.90 17.59 12.60
N ASP A 424 -10.19 17.96 13.85
CA ASP A 424 -11.20 17.30 14.69
C ASP A 424 -12.60 17.37 14.09
N LEU A 425 -12.99 18.55 13.60
CA LEU A 425 -14.28 18.74 12.93
C LEU A 425 -14.32 18.00 11.59
N GLY A 426 -13.21 18.00 10.86
CA GLY A 426 -13.01 17.18 9.66
C GLY A 426 -13.29 15.71 9.91
N ARG A 427 -12.72 15.17 11.01
CA ARG A 427 -12.95 13.79 11.45
C ARG A 427 -14.39 13.52 11.86
N ALA A 428 -15.03 14.44 12.57
CA ALA A 428 -16.44 14.28 12.95
C ALA A 428 -17.36 14.21 11.72
N ILE A 429 -17.16 15.11 10.75
CA ILE A 429 -17.90 15.09 9.48
C ILE A 429 -17.61 13.81 8.71
N ALA A 430 -16.34 13.39 8.64
CA ALA A 430 -15.95 12.14 8.02
C ALA A 430 -16.65 10.91 8.64
N TYR A 431 -16.68 10.82 9.96
CA TYR A 431 -17.40 9.74 10.66
C TYR A 431 -18.89 9.77 10.37
N LEU A 432 -19.53 10.95 10.43
CA LEU A 432 -20.96 11.12 10.12
C LEU A 432 -21.28 10.83 8.65
N THR A 433 -20.28 10.89 7.77
CA THR A 433 -20.41 10.57 6.35
C THR A 433 -19.97 9.14 6.03
N GLY A 434 -19.58 8.32 7.01
CA GLY A 434 -19.32 6.89 6.85
C GLY A 434 -17.86 6.46 6.94
N ALA A 435 -16.89 7.35 7.18
CA ALA A 435 -15.49 6.97 7.33
C ALA A 435 -15.19 6.41 8.74
N GLY A 436 -14.50 5.27 8.82
CA GLY A 436 -14.11 4.63 10.09
C GLY A 436 -15.30 4.19 10.97
N VAL A 437 -16.46 3.92 10.36
CA VAL A 437 -17.67 3.47 11.07
C VAL A 437 -17.72 1.95 11.23
N VAL A 438 -16.89 1.21 10.48
CA VAL A 438 -16.80 -0.24 10.53
C VAL A 438 -15.62 -0.64 11.44
N PRO A 439 -15.87 -1.27 12.60
CA PRO A 439 -14.79 -1.72 13.48
C PRO A 439 -14.08 -2.97 12.92
N PRO A 440 -12.84 -3.25 13.33
CA PRO A 440 -12.15 -4.48 12.95
C PRO A 440 -12.81 -5.70 13.58
N ILE A 441 -12.72 -6.84 12.89
CA ILE A 441 -13.14 -8.15 13.42
C ILE A 441 -11.92 -8.83 14.02
N ASP A 442 -10.78 -8.76 13.34
CA ASP A 442 -9.53 -9.31 13.81
C ASP A 442 -8.82 -8.28 14.71
N PRO A 443 -8.20 -8.71 15.82
CA PRO A 443 -7.51 -7.79 16.70
C PRO A 443 -6.34 -7.09 16.00
N PRO A 444 -5.87 -5.94 16.53
CA PRO A 444 -4.55 -5.40 16.23
C PRO A 444 -3.46 -6.46 16.40
N LEU A 445 -2.31 -6.24 15.76
CA LEU A 445 -1.13 -7.07 16.04
C LEU A 445 -0.76 -6.97 17.53
N PRO A 446 -0.45 -8.09 18.19
CA PRO A 446 -0.09 -8.10 19.61
C PRO A 446 1.21 -7.31 19.84
N SER A 447 1.42 -6.80 21.06
CA SER A 447 2.74 -6.26 21.38
C SER A 447 3.77 -7.39 21.50
N SER A 448 4.99 -7.14 21.03
CA SER A 448 6.15 -8.01 21.23
C SER A 448 6.44 -8.30 22.71
N ALA A 449 6.02 -7.40 23.63
CA ALA A 449 6.17 -7.59 25.07
C ALA A 449 5.22 -8.64 25.67
N ASP A 450 4.09 -8.90 25.00
CA ASP A 450 3.09 -9.89 25.44
C ASP A 450 3.55 -11.34 25.17
N PHE A 451 4.63 -11.54 24.40
CA PHE A 451 5.27 -12.84 24.16
C PHE A 451 6.37 -13.19 25.20
N THR A 452 6.26 -12.66 26.42
CA THR A 452 7.05 -13.19 27.54
C THR A 452 6.44 -14.50 28.03
N VAL A 453 6.64 -15.56 27.25
CA VAL A 453 6.39 -16.93 27.69
C VAL A 453 7.33 -17.18 28.88
N PRO A 454 6.83 -17.40 30.11
CA PRO A 454 7.71 -17.73 31.24
C PRO A 454 8.52 -18.97 30.87
N LEU A 455 9.83 -18.95 31.09
CA LEU A 455 10.75 -20.06 30.76
C LEU A 455 10.23 -21.43 31.26
N GLU A 456 9.47 -21.41 32.34
CA GLU A 456 8.77 -22.55 32.95
C GLU A 456 7.76 -23.21 31.99
N SER A 457 7.01 -22.43 31.22
CA SER A 457 6.02 -22.95 30.24
C SER A 457 6.65 -23.47 28.95
N LEU A 458 7.89 -23.06 28.64
CA LEU A 458 8.68 -23.64 27.54
C LEU A 458 9.27 -25.01 27.91
N LEU A 459 9.57 -25.23 29.19
CA LEU A 459 10.09 -26.49 29.72
C LEU A 459 9.00 -27.58 29.80
N ASP A 460 7.76 -27.22 30.14
CA ASP A 460 6.63 -28.15 30.15
C ASP A 460 6.25 -28.67 28.76
N PHE A 461 6.52 -27.89 27.70
CA PHE A 461 6.25 -28.30 26.32
C PHE A 461 7.30 -29.28 25.75
N LEU A 462 8.54 -29.22 26.27
CA LEU A 462 9.66 -30.04 25.79
C LEU A 462 9.83 -31.37 26.55
N ALA A 463 9.07 -31.59 27.63
CA ALA A 463 9.18 -32.81 28.43
C ALA A 463 7.82 -33.39 28.86
N PRO A 464 7.00 -33.92 27.93
CA PRO A 464 5.96 -34.85 28.34
C PRO A 464 6.64 -36.19 28.64
N ASP A 465 6.76 -36.51 29.93
CA ASP A 465 7.05 -37.85 30.45
C ASP A 465 8.52 -38.32 30.40
N LEU A 466 9.36 -37.77 31.28
CA LEU A 466 10.48 -38.52 31.85
C LEU A 466 10.28 -38.61 33.36
N GLY A 467 9.87 -39.80 33.81
CA GLY A 467 9.76 -40.14 35.22
C GLY A 467 11.02 -39.77 36.00
N ALA A 468 10.79 -39.28 37.22
CA ALA A 468 11.78 -38.75 38.16
C ALA A 468 13.15 -39.46 38.10
N VAL A 469 14.15 -38.73 37.59
CA VAL A 469 15.56 -39.07 37.79
C VAL A 469 16.10 -38.16 38.88
N ASP A 470 16.36 -38.74 40.04
CA ASP A 470 17.05 -38.13 41.18
C ASP A 470 18.50 -37.80 40.76
N LEU A 471 18.78 -36.53 40.49
CA LEU A 471 20.13 -36.03 40.28
C LEU A 471 20.58 -35.33 41.55
N GLY A 472 21.36 -36.07 42.33
CA GLY A 472 21.97 -35.63 43.58
C GLY A 472 22.78 -34.34 43.44
N VAL A 473 22.75 -33.59 44.54
CA VAL A 473 23.47 -32.34 44.82
C VAL A 473 24.91 -32.37 44.30
N VAL A 474 25.24 -31.43 43.41
CA VAL A 474 26.62 -31.05 43.11
C VAL A 474 26.79 -29.58 43.48
N ASP A 475 27.62 -29.35 44.50
CA ASP A 475 28.06 -28.05 45.00
C ASP A 475 28.68 -27.19 43.88
N VAL A 476 28.19 -25.96 43.73
CA VAL A 476 28.83 -24.91 42.93
C VAL A 476 29.26 -23.79 43.88
N PRO A 477 30.56 -23.45 43.98
CA PRO A 477 31.04 -22.39 44.87
C PRO A 477 30.76 -20.98 44.31
N PRO A 478 30.61 -19.95 45.16
CA PRO A 478 30.22 -18.60 44.75
C PRO A 478 31.40 -17.84 44.16
N VAL A 479 31.22 -17.22 42.99
CA VAL A 479 32.18 -16.25 42.46
C VAL A 479 31.81 -14.85 42.95
N VAL A 480 32.81 -14.31 43.62
CA VAL A 480 33.00 -13.05 44.33
C VAL A 480 32.71 -11.78 43.51
N ASP A 481 32.07 -10.87 44.24
CA ASP A 481 31.88 -9.43 44.09
C ASP A 481 33.20 -8.64 43.91
N LEU A 482 33.28 -7.68 42.99
CA LEU A 482 34.35 -6.67 42.95
C LEU A 482 33.87 -5.40 42.21
N ASP A 483 33.33 -4.46 42.99
CA ASP A 483 33.46 -3.02 42.74
C ASP A 483 34.94 -2.60 42.79
N ILE A 484 35.36 -1.64 41.95
CA ILE A 484 36.30 -0.55 42.28
C ILE A 484 36.28 0.53 41.17
N ASP A 485 36.32 1.76 41.68
CA ASP A 485 36.18 3.11 41.12
C ASP A 485 37.14 3.59 40.01
N LEU A 486 36.62 4.63 39.32
CA LEU A 486 37.22 5.83 38.68
C LEU A 486 38.75 5.98 38.53
N ASP A 487 39.17 6.45 37.34
CA ASP A 487 39.77 7.80 37.25
C ASP A 487 39.80 8.40 35.82
N LEU A 488 39.56 9.71 35.77
CA LEU A 488 39.73 10.63 34.63
C LEU A 488 41.22 10.90 34.38
N VAL A 489 41.69 10.93 33.13
CA VAL A 489 42.67 11.94 32.65
C VAL A 489 42.52 12.16 31.13
N THR A 490 42.44 13.44 30.78
CA THR A 490 42.50 14.09 29.46
C THR A 490 43.73 13.75 28.61
N GLY A 491 43.54 13.70 27.29
CA GLY A 491 44.60 13.76 26.28
C GLY A 491 44.00 13.99 24.91
#